data_AF-A0A7X4DT94-F1
#
_entry.id   AF-A0A7X4DT94-F1
#
_cell.length_a   1.000
_cell.length_b   1.000
_cell.length_c   1.000
_cell.angle_alpha   90.00
_cell.angle_beta   90.00
_cell.angle_gamma   90.00
#
_symmetry.space_group_name_H-M   'P 1'
#
loop_
_entity.id
_entity.type
_entity.pdbx_description
1 polymer ?
#
loop_
_entity_poly.entity_id
_entity_poly.type
_entity_poly.pdbx_seq_one_letter_code
_entity_poly.pdbx_strand_id
1 'polypeptide(L)'
;LAHMLYENSDPFILHEPGGHLDVTDATYEALDEVRVRVEGSRWVTSDQYTVKLEGARVAGCQTLLMATIRDPRYVESAQAWIRDIGHRHAAKVANRMGLAPEAWRCDLRLVGIDSTLGELETRPGSPTEVGVLCTITAGDQRTANEIGKLMNPYLLHHPLTSEEEQPTFSFPFSPAEIDRGPVHEFCLHHVMTLSDAMDAFRLDVINA
;
A
#
# COMPACT_ATOMS: atom_id res chain seq x y z
N LEU A 1 22.14 10.74 -11.66
CA LEU A 1 22.13 11.19 -10.24
C LEU A 1 20.92 10.65 -9.49
N ALA A 2 19.69 10.78 -10.03
CA ALA A 2 18.50 10.19 -9.41
C ALA A 2 18.70 8.70 -9.06
N HIS A 3 19.16 7.88 -10.00
CA HIS A 3 19.34 6.43 -9.78
C HIS A 3 20.39 6.03 -8.72
N MET A 4 21.34 6.91 -8.35
CA MET A 4 22.28 6.61 -7.26
C MET A 4 21.73 7.00 -5.89
N LEU A 5 20.83 7.98 -5.84
CA LEU A 5 20.25 8.52 -4.61
C LEU A 5 18.81 8.07 -4.34
N TYR A 6 18.24 7.29 -5.27
CA TYR A 6 16.87 6.81 -5.24
C TYR A 6 16.87 5.30 -5.47
N GLU A 7 16.19 4.55 -4.60
CA GLU A 7 16.01 3.10 -4.71
C GLU A 7 17.32 2.26 -4.73
N ASN A 8 18.43 2.82 -4.27
CA ASN A 8 19.71 2.12 -4.14
C ASN A 8 20.14 2.01 -2.66
N SER A 9 20.69 0.87 -2.27
CA SER A 9 21.21 0.66 -0.92
C SER A 9 22.59 1.31 -0.70
N ASP A 10 23.35 1.54 -1.77
CA ASP A 10 24.65 2.19 -1.74
C ASP A 10 24.66 3.40 -2.69
N PRO A 11 24.97 4.62 -2.22
CA PRO A 11 24.97 5.81 -3.07
C PRO A 11 26.13 5.85 -4.08
N PHE A 12 27.12 4.97 -3.99
CA PHE A 12 28.30 4.91 -4.88
C PHE A 12 28.33 3.68 -5.79
N ILE A 13 27.67 2.59 -5.39
CA ILE A 13 27.67 1.33 -6.14
C ILE A 13 26.27 1.01 -6.66
N LEU A 14 26.13 0.88 -7.97
CA LEU A 14 24.89 0.44 -8.62
C LEU A 14 25.10 -0.92 -9.28
N HIS A 15 24.51 -1.96 -8.68
CA HIS A 15 24.56 -3.31 -9.23
C HIS A 15 23.61 -3.46 -10.41
N GLU A 16 24.14 -4.00 -11.50
CA GLU A 16 23.41 -4.23 -12.75
C GLU A 16 23.80 -5.62 -13.30
N PRO A 17 23.06 -6.18 -14.25
CA PRO A 17 23.43 -7.45 -14.83
C PRO A 17 24.87 -7.48 -15.37
N GLY A 18 25.66 -8.45 -14.90
CA GLY A 18 27.05 -8.66 -15.32
C GLY A 18 28.10 -7.77 -14.63
N GLY A 19 27.74 -6.95 -13.64
CA GLY A 19 28.71 -6.12 -12.95
C GLY A 19 28.09 -5.06 -12.04
N HIS A 20 28.81 -3.96 -11.86
CA HIS A 20 28.28 -2.78 -11.21
C HIS A 20 28.93 -1.52 -11.77
N LEU A 21 28.18 -0.43 -11.71
CA LEU A 21 28.71 0.91 -11.92
C LEU A 21 29.22 1.45 -10.59
N ASP A 22 30.51 1.76 -10.55
CA ASP A 22 31.21 2.39 -9.43
C ASP A 22 31.39 3.88 -9.75
N VAL A 23 30.74 4.74 -8.96
CA VAL A 23 30.80 6.20 -9.12
C VAL A 23 31.56 6.88 -7.99
N THR A 24 32.36 6.13 -7.22
CA THR A 24 33.12 6.67 -6.07
C THR A 24 34.01 7.85 -6.48
N ASP A 25 34.65 7.74 -7.64
CA ASP A 25 35.55 8.78 -8.19
C ASP A 25 34.84 9.72 -9.17
N ALA A 26 33.50 9.72 -9.22
CA ALA A 26 32.77 10.55 -10.16
C ALA A 26 32.85 12.05 -9.80
N THR A 27 33.24 12.86 -10.76
CA THR A 27 33.30 14.33 -10.64
C THR A 27 32.16 14.97 -11.42
N TYR A 28 31.58 16.03 -10.83
CA TYR A 28 30.43 16.74 -11.37
C TYR A 28 30.81 18.20 -11.63
N GLU A 29 30.84 18.59 -12.90
CA GLU A 29 31.15 19.95 -13.33
C GLU A 29 29.90 20.59 -13.94
N ALA A 30 29.42 21.68 -13.36
CA ALA A 30 28.33 22.46 -13.96
C ALA A 30 28.84 23.11 -15.25
N LEU A 31 28.20 22.78 -16.38
CA LEU A 31 28.50 23.40 -17.67
C LEU A 31 27.72 24.71 -17.84
N ASP A 32 26.51 24.78 -17.26
CA ASP A 32 25.67 25.96 -17.11
C ASP A 32 24.58 25.71 -16.05
N GLU A 33 23.57 26.58 -15.98
CA GLU A 33 22.49 26.52 -14.98
C GLU A 33 21.64 25.23 -15.02
N VAL A 34 21.65 24.49 -16.14
CA VAL A 34 20.77 23.31 -16.32
C VAL A 34 21.52 22.06 -16.80
N ARG A 35 22.82 22.14 -17.10
CA ARG A 35 23.63 21.02 -17.57
C ARG A 35 24.81 20.75 -16.64
N VAL A 36 25.03 19.46 -16.36
CA VAL A 36 26.17 18.97 -15.58
C VAL A 36 26.91 17.92 -16.40
N ARG A 37 28.23 18.07 -16.51
CA ARG A 37 29.13 17.01 -16.98
C ARG A 37 29.48 16.09 -15.83
N VAL A 38 29.43 14.79 -16.08
CA VAL A 38 29.82 13.76 -15.12
C VAL A 38 30.91 12.90 -15.75
N GLU A 39 32.03 12.78 -15.06
CA GLU A 39 33.19 11.97 -15.47
C GLU A 39 33.69 11.14 -14.29
N GLY A 40 34.52 10.12 -14.53
CA GLY A 40 35.13 9.32 -13.46
C GLY A 40 34.36 8.07 -13.02
N SER A 41 33.12 7.88 -13.48
CA SER A 41 32.37 6.64 -13.25
C SER A 41 32.99 5.45 -14.00
N ARG A 42 33.09 4.29 -13.35
CA ARG A 42 33.72 3.09 -13.90
C ARG A 42 32.78 1.90 -13.86
N TRP A 43 32.71 1.15 -14.95
CA TRP A 43 32.07 -0.17 -14.94
C TRP A 43 33.04 -1.23 -14.43
N VAL A 44 32.60 -2.03 -13.47
CA VAL A 44 33.35 -3.16 -12.92
C VAL A 44 32.59 -4.44 -13.25
N THR A 45 33.16 -5.23 -14.15
CA THR A 45 32.60 -6.52 -14.57
C THR A 45 32.65 -7.53 -13.42
N SER A 46 31.56 -8.27 -13.25
CA SER A 46 31.48 -9.39 -12.30
C SER A 46 32.03 -10.67 -12.93
N ASP A 47 32.61 -11.56 -12.11
CA ASP A 47 33.07 -12.89 -12.54
C ASP A 47 31.90 -13.80 -12.98
N GLN A 48 30.69 -13.50 -12.49
CA GLN A 48 29.47 -14.23 -12.81
C GLN A 48 28.42 -13.27 -13.36
N TYR A 49 27.75 -13.68 -14.44
CA TYR A 49 26.62 -12.95 -14.95
C TYR A 49 25.38 -13.25 -14.11
N THR A 50 24.74 -12.21 -13.60
CA THR A 50 23.55 -12.33 -12.76
C THR A 50 22.44 -11.43 -13.27
N VAL A 51 21.20 -11.82 -13.05
CA VAL A 51 20.03 -10.98 -13.29
C VAL A 51 19.17 -10.91 -12.04
N LYS A 52 18.59 -9.74 -11.78
CA LYS A 52 17.60 -9.58 -10.71
C LYS A 52 16.24 -10.07 -11.22
N LEU A 53 15.67 -11.03 -10.51
CA LEU A 53 14.30 -11.49 -10.69
C LEU A 53 13.41 -10.81 -9.66
N GLU A 54 12.47 -10.02 -10.18
CA GLU A 54 11.41 -9.41 -9.40
C GLU A 54 10.07 -9.96 -9.87
N GLY A 55 9.22 -10.32 -8.90
CA GLY A 55 7.91 -10.88 -9.19
C GLY A 55 6.87 -10.31 -8.26
N ALA A 56 5.72 -10.00 -8.83
CA ALA A 56 4.51 -9.64 -8.10
C ALA A 56 3.39 -10.62 -8.45
N ARG A 57 2.49 -10.85 -7.49
CA ARG A 57 1.30 -11.65 -7.69
C ARG A 57 0.07 -10.90 -7.21
N VAL A 58 -1.09 -11.24 -7.78
CA VAL A 58 -2.37 -10.75 -7.26
C VAL A 58 -2.55 -11.30 -5.83
N ALA A 59 -2.78 -10.39 -4.88
CA ALA A 59 -2.93 -10.65 -3.45
C ALA A 59 -4.40 -10.50 -2.99
N GLY A 60 -5.34 -10.53 -3.94
CA GLY A 60 -6.77 -10.35 -3.72
C GLY A 60 -7.32 -9.11 -4.40
N CYS A 61 -8.58 -8.80 -4.13
CA CYS A 61 -9.27 -7.60 -4.58
C CYS A 61 -9.68 -6.74 -3.38
N GLN A 62 -9.83 -5.44 -3.61
CA GLN A 62 -10.20 -4.50 -2.57
C GLN A 62 -11.49 -3.72 -2.84
N THR A 63 -12.19 -3.43 -1.75
CA THR A 63 -13.34 -2.53 -1.70
C THR A 63 -13.08 -1.47 -0.64
N LEU A 64 -13.28 -0.21 -1.00
CA LEU A 64 -13.06 0.93 -0.12
C LEU A 64 -14.40 1.50 0.34
N LEU A 65 -14.48 1.92 1.59
CA LEU A 65 -15.54 2.77 2.12
C LEU A 65 -14.90 3.95 2.85
N MET A 66 -15.56 5.10 2.86
CA MET A 66 -15.12 6.24 3.63
C MET A 66 -16.32 6.89 4.32
N ALA A 67 -16.26 7.03 5.64
CA ALA A 67 -17.18 7.86 6.39
C ALA A 67 -16.47 9.09 6.94
N THR A 68 -17.19 10.19 7.16
CA THR A 68 -16.68 11.34 7.90
C THR A 68 -17.47 11.52 9.20
N ILE A 69 -16.74 11.74 10.28
CA ILE A 69 -17.29 11.99 11.62
C ILE A 69 -16.83 13.36 12.11
N ARG A 70 -17.76 14.12 12.71
CA ARG A 70 -17.52 15.50 13.18
C ARG A 70 -18.07 15.78 14.58
N ASP A 71 -18.92 14.90 15.12
CA ASP A 71 -19.35 15.02 16.51
C ASP A 71 -18.12 14.88 17.43
N PRO A 72 -17.84 15.87 18.31
CA PRO A 72 -16.67 15.85 19.17
C PRO A 72 -16.53 14.56 19.99
N ARG A 73 -17.63 13.99 20.47
CA ARG A 73 -17.61 12.74 21.26
C ARG A 73 -17.05 11.57 20.45
N TYR A 74 -17.43 11.49 19.17
CA TYR A 74 -16.98 10.44 18.26
C TYR A 74 -15.55 10.71 17.77
N VAL A 75 -15.19 11.96 17.52
CA VAL A 75 -13.81 12.32 17.14
C VAL A 75 -12.84 12.00 18.27
N GLU A 76 -13.15 12.39 19.52
CA GLU A 76 -12.34 12.08 20.70
C GLU A 76 -12.24 10.57 20.97
N SER A 77 -13.30 9.82 20.66
CA SER A 77 -13.37 8.37 20.89
C SER A 77 -13.06 7.54 19.65
N ALA A 78 -12.63 8.14 18.54
CA ALA A 78 -12.62 7.52 17.21
C ALA A 78 -11.84 6.20 17.19
N GLN A 79 -10.69 6.17 17.85
CA GLN A 79 -9.85 4.99 18.01
C GLN A 79 -10.58 3.83 18.72
N ALA A 80 -11.26 4.10 19.83
CA ALA A 80 -12.03 3.07 20.54
C ALA A 80 -13.24 2.61 19.72
N TRP A 81 -13.89 3.56 19.05
CA TRP A 81 -15.05 3.31 18.21
C TRP A 81 -14.74 2.39 17.02
N ILE A 82 -13.66 2.65 16.26
CA ILE A 82 -13.29 1.77 15.13
C ILE A 82 -12.83 0.38 15.59
N ARG A 83 -12.26 0.25 16.80
CA ARG A 83 -11.91 -1.07 17.35
C ARG A 83 -13.14 -1.90 17.66
N ASP A 84 -14.18 -1.31 18.25
CA ASP A 84 -15.45 -2.01 18.50
C ASP A 84 -16.16 -2.36 17.19
N ILE A 85 -16.18 -1.44 16.21
CA ILE A 85 -16.68 -1.72 14.86
C ILE A 85 -15.95 -2.91 14.24
N GLY A 86 -14.61 -2.91 14.25
CA GLY A 86 -13.82 -4.00 13.69
C GLY A 86 -14.15 -5.35 14.32
N HIS A 87 -14.27 -5.39 15.65
CA HIS A 87 -14.64 -6.61 16.38
C HIS A 87 -16.04 -7.12 15.99
N ARG A 88 -17.05 -6.25 16.01
CA ARG A 88 -18.44 -6.62 15.70
C ARG A 88 -18.64 -6.97 14.24
N HIS A 89 -17.97 -6.25 13.35
CA HIS A 89 -18.01 -6.51 11.92
C HIS A 89 -17.39 -7.88 11.60
N ALA A 90 -16.24 -8.21 12.18
CA ALA A 90 -15.63 -9.53 12.02
C ALA A 90 -16.57 -10.65 12.47
N ALA A 91 -17.22 -10.51 13.63
CA ALA A 91 -18.23 -11.46 14.10
C ALA A 91 -19.43 -11.56 13.15
N LYS A 92 -19.89 -10.43 12.58
CA LYS A 92 -21.00 -10.41 11.60
C LYS A 92 -20.62 -11.11 10.30
N VAL A 93 -19.40 -10.92 9.80
CA VAL A 93 -18.90 -11.59 8.59
C VAL A 93 -18.84 -13.10 8.82
N ALA A 94 -18.26 -13.55 9.95
CA ALA A 94 -18.23 -14.96 10.30
C ALA A 94 -19.65 -15.57 10.37
N ASN A 95 -20.57 -14.90 11.04
CA ASN A 95 -21.95 -15.37 11.21
C ASN A 95 -22.77 -15.38 9.91
N ARG A 96 -22.57 -14.39 9.02
CA ARG A 96 -23.40 -14.22 7.81
C ARG A 96 -22.83 -14.90 6.58
N MET A 97 -21.50 -14.99 6.48
CA MET A 97 -20.81 -15.49 5.30
C MET A 97 -20.05 -16.79 5.54
N GLY A 98 -19.86 -17.21 6.81
CA GLY A 98 -19.09 -18.42 7.13
C GLY A 98 -17.61 -18.33 6.75
N LEU A 99 -17.08 -17.12 6.56
CA LEU A 99 -15.69 -16.91 6.17
C LEU A 99 -14.76 -17.02 7.37
N ALA A 100 -13.67 -17.76 7.19
CA ALA A 100 -12.58 -17.81 8.15
C ALA A 100 -11.88 -16.44 8.25
N PRO A 101 -11.32 -16.06 9.42
CA PRO A 101 -10.61 -14.79 9.59
C PRO A 101 -9.47 -14.57 8.60
N GLU A 102 -8.82 -15.62 8.11
CA GLU A 102 -7.67 -15.55 7.19
C GLU A 102 -8.08 -15.34 5.73
N ALA A 103 -9.37 -15.54 5.41
CA ALA A 103 -9.88 -15.44 4.04
C ALA A 103 -10.06 -13.98 3.57
N TRP A 104 -9.97 -13.03 4.49
CA TRP A 104 -10.20 -11.61 4.22
C TRP A 104 -9.50 -10.73 5.27
N ARG A 105 -9.40 -9.44 5.00
CA ARG A 105 -8.87 -8.45 5.94
C ARG A 105 -9.72 -7.18 5.90
N CYS A 106 -9.95 -6.59 7.06
CA CYS A 106 -10.49 -5.23 7.19
C CYS A 106 -9.43 -4.34 7.83
N ASP A 107 -9.19 -3.19 7.21
CA ASP A 107 -8.28 -2.17 7.71
C ASP A 107 -9.08 -0.87 7.87
N LEU A 108 -9.19 -0.38 9.10
CA LEU A 108 -9.90 0.86 9.47
C LEU A 108 -8.86 1.89 9.87
N ARG A 109 -8.74 2.98 9.10
CA ARG A 109 -7.78 4.07 9.33
C ARG A 109 -8.48 5.38 9.59
N LEU A 110 -7.90 6.18 10.49
CA LEU A 110 -8.41 7.49 10.87
C LEU A 110 -7.58 8.60 10.21
N VAL A 111 -8.09 9.10 9.09
CA VAL A 111 -7.53 10.26 8.38
C VAL A 111 -7.75 11.51 9.23
N GLY A 112 -6.65 12.18 9.56
CA GLY A 112 -6.63 13.30 10.52
C GLY A 112 -6.17 12.91 11.93
N ILE A 113 -5.97 11.62 12.20
CA ILE A 113 -5.39 11.13 13.46
C ILE A 113 -4.04 10.47 13.17
N ASP A 114 -4.02 9.29 12.56
CA ASP A 114 -2.80 8.47 12.42
C ASP A 114 -2.80 7.57 11.16
N SER A 115 -3.64 7.80 10.16
CA SER A 115 -3.81 6.91 8.99
C SER A 115 -2.54 6.57 8.20
N THR A 116 -1.50 7.40 8.29
CA THR A 116 -0.23 7.22 7.57
C THR A 116 0.82 6.51 8.42
N LEU A 117 1.06 6.99 9.64
CA LEU A 117 2.13 6.50 10.52
C LEU A 117 1.67 5.48 11.55
N GLY A 118 0.36 5.35 11.78
CA GLY A 118 -0.21 4.48 12.81
C GLY A 118 0.41 4.76 14.17
N GLU A 119 0.88 3.71 14.83
CA GLU A 119 1.55 3.78 16.14
C GLU A 119 2.84 4.64 16.14
N LEU A 120 3.40 4.95 14.96
CA LEU A 120 4.57 5.82 14.82
C LEU A 120 4.21 7.32 14.75
N GLU A 121 2.93 7.68 14.89
CA GLU A 121 2.52 9.08 14.95
C GLU A 121 3.04 9.74 16.23
N THR A 122 3.75 10.87 16.07
CA THR A 122 4.40 11.59 17.18
C THR A 122 3.79 12.97 17.43
N ARG A 123 2.86 13.40 16.57
CA ARG A 123 2.21 14.71 16.63
C ARG A 123 0.69 14.54 16.67
N PRO A 124 0.13 14.07 17.80
CA PRO A 124 -1.30 13.96 17.94
C PRO A 124 -1.95 15.35 17.85
N GLY A 125 -2.94 15.47 16.95
CA GLY A 125 -3.74 16.69 16.80
C GLY A 125 -5.11 16.59 17.49
N SER A 126 -5.87 17.68 17.44
CA SER A 126 -7.28 17.72 17.85
C SER A 126 -8.14 18.11 16.64
N PRO A 127 -8.37 17.17 15.71
CA PRO A 127 -9.14 17.45 14.50
C PRO A 127 -10.59 17.79 14.86
N THR A 128 -11.22 18.69 14.11
CA THR A 128 -12.67 18.94 14.22
C THR A 128 -13.47 17.85 13.48
N GLU A 129 -12.85 17.21 12.49
CA GLU A 129 -13.47 16.22 11.62
C GLU A 129 -12.44 15.14 11.29
N VAL A 130 -12.87 13.88 11.28
CA VAL A 130 -12.03 12.71 11.02
C VAL A 130 -12.63 11.89 9.89
N GLY A 131 -11.80 11.48 8.94
CA GLY A 131 -12.18 10.52 7.92
C GLY A 131 -11.90 9.10 8.38
N VAL A 132 -12.87 8.20 8.26
CA VAL A 132 -12.73 6.78 8.56
C VAL A 132 -12.63 6.02 7.25
N LEU A 133 -11.41 5.68 6.84
CA LEU A 133 -11.13 4.90 5.65
C LEU A 133 -11.17 3.42 6.00
N CYS A 134 -12.13 2.70 5.42
CA CYS A 134 -12.22 1.25 5.49
C CYS A 134 -11.71 0.63 4.21
N THR A 135 -10.76 -0.30 4.31
CA THR A 135 -10.28 -1.12 3.20
C THR A 135 -10.57 -2.58 3.50
N ILE A 136 -11.46 -3.17 2.71
CA ILE A 136 -11.71 -4.62 2.73
C ILE A 136 -10.87 -5.27 1.66
N THR A 137 -10.14 -6.34 2.00
CA THR A 137 -9.40 -7.20 1.06
C THR A 137 -9.95 -8.62 1.12
N ALA A 138 -10.24 -9.24 -0.02
CA ALA A 138 -10.68 -10.65 -0.10
C ALA A 138 -10.16 -11.32 -1.39
N GLY A 139 -10.39 -12.63 -1.53
CA GLY A 139 -9.90 -13.40 -2.68
C GLY A 139 -10.46 -12.95 -4.05
N ASP A 140 -11.62 -12.28 -4.07
CA ASP A 140 -12.24 -11.73 -5.28
C ASP A 140 -13.07 -10.47 -4.97
N GLN A 141 -13.35 -9.66 -6.01
CA GLN A 141 -14.03 -8.37 -5.86
C GLN A 141 -15.46 -8.51 -5.34
N ARG A 142 -16.18 -9.57 -5.72
CA ARG A 142 -17.55 -9.79 -5.28
C ARG A 142 -17.58 -10.08 -3.78
N THR A 143 -16.67 -10.92 -3.28
CA THR A 143 -16.54 -11.21 -1.85
C THR A 143 -16.14 -9.96 -1.06
N ALA A 144 -15.20 -9.16 -1.56
CA ALA A 144 -14.81 -7.89 -0.93
C ALA A 144 -16.00 -6.91 -0.83
N ASN A 145 -16.81 -6.82 -1.90
CA ASN A 145 -18.00 -5.97 -1.93
C ASN A 145 -19.09 -6.42 -0.95
N GLU A 146 -19.34 -7.72 -0.84
CA GLU A 146 -20.30 -8.29 0.13
C GLU A 146 -19.89 -7.94 1.58
N ILE A 147 -18.61 -8.13 1.92
CA ILE A 147 -18.05 -7.78 3.23
C ILE A 147 -18.16 -6.26 3.48
N GLY A 148 -17.86 -5.45 2.46
CA GLY A 148 -17.99 -3.99 2.51
C GLY A 148 -19.43 -3.53 2.82
N LYS A 149 -20.43 -4.12 2.15
CA LYS A 149 -21.84 -3.84 2.43
C LYS A 149 -22.24 -4.21 3.86
N LEU A 150 -21.64 -5.25 4.45
CA LEU A 150 -21.86 -5.59 5.86
C LEU A 150 -21.27 -4.56 6.83
N MET A 151 -20.22 -3.83 6.41
CA MET A 151 -19.57 -2.75 7.17
C MET A 151 -20.40 -1.47 7.19
N ASN A 152 -21.09 -1.16 6.08
CA ASN A 152 -21.81 0.09 5.87
C ASN A 152 -22.71 0.51 7.07
N PRO A 153 -23.59 -0.35 7.63
CA PRO A 153 -24.40 0.03 8.79
C PRO A 153 -23.59 0.38 10.05
N TYR A 154 -22.40 -0.19 10.23
CA TYR A 154 -21.54 0.16 11.36
C TYR A 154 -20.94 1.55 11.18
N LEU A 155 -20.45 1.86 9.98
CA LEU A 155 -19.91 3.18 9.69
C LEU A 155 -20.97 4.29 9.69
N LEU A 156 -22.25 3.96 9.49
CA LEU A 156 -23.35 4.93 9.56
C LEU A 156 -23.94 5.11 10.95
N HIS A 157 -24.14 4.01 11.69
CA HIS A 157 -25.07 3.98 12.82
C HIS A 157 -24.51 3.33 14.09
N HIS A 158 -23.23 2.98 14.14
CA HIS A 158 -22.66 2.35 15.34
C HIS A 158 -22.53 3.38 16.48
N PRO A 159 -23.23 3.22 17.61
CA PRO A 159 -23.16 4.17 18.72
C PRO A 159 -21.89 3.96 19.55
N LEU A 160 -21.43 5.00 20.26
CA LEU A 160 -20.39 4.90 21.30
C LEU A 160 -20.88 4.16 22.55
N THR A 161 -22.16 4.30 22.89
CA THR A 161 -22.75 3.71 24.11
C THR A 161 -24.05 2.96 23.78
N SER A 162 -24.44 2.02 24.65
CA SER A 162 -25.63 1.21 24.43
C SER A 162 -26.96 1.96 24.64
N GLU A 163 -26.92 3.11 25.31
CA GLU A 163 -28.10 3.85 25.77
C GLU A 163 -28.37 5.13 24.97
N GLU A 164 -27.69 5.34 23.84
CA GLU A 164 -27.90 6.53 23.00
C GLU A 164 -28.66 6.24 21.70
N GLU A 165 -29.23 7.29 21.13
CA GLU A 165 -29.82 7.24 19.80
C GLU A 165 -28.76 6.90 18.75
N GLN A 166 -29.16 6.16 17.70
CA GLN A 166 -28.23 5.79 16.64
C GLN A 166 -27.72 7.05 15.94
N PRO A 167 -26.40 7.26 15.87
CA PRO A 167 -25.85 8.37 15.10
C PRO A 167 -26.16 8.16 13.61
N THR A 168 -26.00 9.23 12.82
CA THR A 168 -25.97 9.12 11.36
C THR A 168 -24.77 9.90 10.85
N PHE A 169 -23.79 9.18 10.31
CA PHE A 169 -22.59 9.76 9.73
C PHE A 169 -22.72 9.96 8.23
N SER A 170 -21.80 10.74 7.65
CA SER A 170 -21.81 11.04 6.22
C SER A 170 -20.90 10.08 5.47
N PHE A 171 -21.40 9.55 4.35
CA PHE A 171 -20.55 9.06 3.27
C PHE A 171 -20.36 10.19 2.24
N PRO A 172 -19.13 10.47 1.82
CA PRO A 172 -18.84 11.51 0.84
C PRO A 172 -19.21 11.11 -0.60
N PHE A 173 -19.56 9.84 -0.84
CA PHE A 173 -19.94 9.32 -2.17
C PHE A 173 -21.14 8.38 -2.10
N SER A 174 -21.81 8.20 -3.24
CA SER A 174 -22.85 7.21 -3.47
C SER A 174 -22.60 6.52 -4.82
N PRO A 175 -22.48 5.18 -4.87
CA PRO A 175 -22.52 4.24 -3.74
C PRO A 175 -21.39 4.49 -2.71
N ALA A 176 -21.59 4.00 -1.49
CA ALA A 176 -20.63 4.19 -0.39
C ALA A 176 -19.36 3.33 -0.56
N GLU A 177 -19.49 2.22 -1.30
CA GLU A 177 -18.43 1.28 -1.63
C GLU A 177 -17.81 1.61 -3.00
N ILE A 178 -16.48 1.62 -3.06
CA ILE A 178 -15.70 1.80 -4.30
C ILE A 178 -14.90 0.53 -4.57
N ASP A 179 -15.08 -0.04 -5.75
CA ASP A 179 -14.27 -1.16 -6.25
C ASP A 179 -12.86 -0.64 -6.58
N ARG A 180 -11.86 -1.07 -5.80
CA ARG A 180 -10.45 -0.77 -6.09
C ARG A 180 -9.84 -1.78 -7.06
N GLY A 181 -10.42 -2.99 -7.15
CA GLY A 181 -9.93 -4.04 -8.02
C GLY A 181 -8.75 -4.82 -7.43
N PRO A 182 -7.99 -5.55 -8.27
CA PRO A 182 -6.92 -6.42 -7.82
C PRO A 182 -5.77 -5.61 -7.21
N VAL A 183 -5.30 -6.06 -6.06
CA VAL A 183 -4.07 -5.57 -5.44
C VAL A 183 -2.96 -6.60 -5.62
N HIS A 184 -1.73 -6.11 -5.68
CA HIS A 184 -0.56 -6.94 -5.90
C HIS A 184 0.34 -6.87 -4.69
N GLU A 185 0.97 -8.00 -4.37
CA GLU A 185 2.07 -8.04 -3.43
C GLU A 185 3.33 -8.51 -4.14
N PHE A 186 4.44 -7.97 -3.69
CA PHE A 186 5.76 -8.38 -4.13
C PHE A 186 6.07 -9.76 -3.51
N CYS A 187 6.43 -10.74 -4.34
CA CYS A 187 6.56 -12.14 -3.92
C CYS A 187 7.89 -12.80 -4.32
N LEU A 188 8.75 -12.11 -5.08
CA LEU A 188 10.03 -12.64 -5.51
C LEU A 188 11.05 -11.51 -5.60
N HIS A 189 12.11 -11.56 -4.80
CA HIS A 189 13.34 -10.77 -4.96
C HIS A 189 14.52 -11.72 -4.93
N HIS A 190 15.06 -12.06 -6.09
CA HIS A 190 16.12 -13.05 -6.20
C HIS A 190 17.17 -12.65 -7.21
N VAL A 191 18.44 -12.99 -6.94
CA VAL A 191 19.53 -12.83 -7.90
C VAL A 191 19.82 -14.19 -8.52
N MET A 192 19.48 -14.33 -9.79
CA MET A 192 19.71 -15.54 -10.56
C MET A 192 21.06 -15.44 -11.28
N THR A 193 21.88 -16.49 -11.17
CA THR A 193 23.12 -16.61 -11.93
C THR A 193 22.86 -17.26 -13.28
N LEU A 194 23.48 -16.74 -14.34
CA LEU A 194 23.38 -17.25 -15.70
C LEU A 194 24.77 -17.58 -16.25
N SER A 195 24.84 -18.55 -17.16
CA SER A 195 26.09 -18.88 -17.86
C SER A 195 26.31 -17.95 -19.06
N ASP A 196 25.21 -17.62 -19.75
CA ASP A 196 25.13 -16.60 -20.80
C ASP A 196 24.01 -15.58 -20.50
N ALA A 197 24.19 -14.33 -20.93
CA ALA A 197 23.26 -13.24 -20.65
C ALA A 197 21.82 -13.53 -21.13
N MET A 198 21.65 -14.36 -22.15
CA MET A 198 20.35 -14.67 -22.76
C MET A 198 19.71 -15.97 -22.25
N ASP A 199 20.36 -16.73 -21.35
CA ASP A 199 19.88 -18.05 -20.91
C ASP A 199 18.45 -18.05 -20.33
N ALA A 200 18.01 -16.92 -19.76
CA ALA A 200 16.69 -16.78 -19.14
C ALA A 200 15.66 -16.03 -20.01
N PHE A 201 16.01 -15.63 -21.23
CA PHE A 201 15.18 -14.74 -22.04
C PHE A 201 14.91 -15.32 -23.42
N ARG A 202 13.65 -15.23 -23.85
CA ARG A 202 13.23 -15.56 -25.22
C ARG A 202 12.81 -14.28 -25.94
N LEU A 203 13.36 -14.05 -27.13
CA LEU A 203 12.99 -12.94 -27.99
C LEU A 203 12.01 -13.43 -29.06
N ASP A 204 10.80 -12.87 -29.08
CA ASP A 204 9.84 -13.07 -30.16
C ASP A 204 9.67 -11.73 -30.92
N VAL A 205 9.93 -11.74 -32.23
CA VAL A 205 9.76 -10.54 -33.08
C VAL A 205 8.38 -10.58 -33.72
N ILE A 206 7.54 -9.58 -33.43
CA ILE A 206 6.21 -9.44 -34.02
C ILE A 206 6.32 -8.47 -35.20
N ASN A 207 6.12 -8.96 -36.43
CA ASN A 207 6.01 -8.11 -37.60
C ASN A 207 4.68 -7.34 -37.54
N ALA A 208 4.77 -6.02 -37.68
CA ALA A 208 3.62 -5.11 -37.75
C ALA A 208 2.79 -5.31 -39.02
#